data_AF-A0A0F0C8B7-F1
#
_entry.id   AF-A0A0F0C8B7-F1
#
_cell.length_a   1.000
_cell.length_b   1.000
_cell.length_c   1.000
_cell.angle_alpha   90.00
_cell.angle_beta   90.00
_cell.angle_gamma   90.00
#
_symmetry.space_group_name_H-M   'P 1'
#
loop_
_entity.id
_entity.type
_entity.pdbx_description
1 polymer ?
#
loop_
_entity_poly.entity_id
_entity_poly.type
_entity_poly.pdbx_seq_one_letter_code
_entity_poly.pdbx_strand_id
1 'polypeptide(L)'
;MANTGFNYIQPLWSVSIIAQGGACIGMYLLAKKRSKDREIAMSSFFPTLFGVSEPAIFAVNIKDSMIPFICAITGAGIGGAVMKLLDVKAIGFALTGLPGLTIVYPPVLAGYIIGNLAAFALPIVFILVCAKAGKLGNKQP
;
A
#
# COMPACT_ATOMS: atom_id res chain seq x y z
N MET A 1 14.73 -9.38 17.33
CA MET A 1 15.93 -8.56 17.56
C MET A 1 17.10 -9.52 17.73
N ALA A 2 17.78 -9.92 16.66
CA ALA A 2 18.92 -10.83 16.75
C ALA A 2 20.00 -10.39 15.76
N ASN A 3 21.13 -9.94 16.31
CA ASN A 3 22.44 -9.71 15.71
C ASN A 3 22.81 -8.42 14.95
N THR A 4 21.94 -7.42 14.74
CA THR A 4 22.38 -6.14 14.09
C THR A 4 21.90 -4.84 14.75
N GLY A 5 21.02 -4.90 15.76
CA GLY A 5 20.40 -3.69 16.35
C GLY A 5 19.37 -3.00 15.44
N PHE A 6 19.14 -3.52 14.22
CA PHE A 6 18.17 -2.99 13.26
C PHE A 6 17.03 -3.98 13.00
N ASN A 7 15.86 -3.44 12.64
CA ASN A 7 14.65 -4.18 12.30
C ASN A 7 14.36 -4.06 10.79
N TYR A 8 14.54 -5.17 10.05
CA TYR A 8 14.27 -5.25 8.62
C TYR A 8 12.82 -5.63 8.28
N ILE A 9 12.07 -6.13 9.27
CA ILE A 9 10.68 -6.55 9.10
C ILE A 9 9.77 -5.30 9.08
N GLN A 10 10.11 -4.31 9.89
CA GLN A 10 9.34 -3.08 10.02
C GLN A 10 9.15 -2.31 8.70
N PRO A 11 10.20 -2.07 7.89
CA PRO A 11 10.03 -1.50 6.55
C PRO A 11 9.15 -2.35 5.64
N LEU A 12 9.26 -3.68 5.73
CA LEU A 12 8.48 -4.60 4.91
C LEU A 12 6.99 -4.52 5.22
N TRP A 13 6.63 -4.41 6.50
CA TRP A 13 5.25 -4.18 6.92
C TRP A 13 4.70 -2.83 6.45
N SER A 14 5.53 -1.78 6.48
CA SER A 14 5.12 -0.49 5.93
C SER A 14 4.74 -0.59 4.46
N VAL A 15 5.59 -1.22 3.65
CA VAL A 15 5.33 -1.39 2.22
C VAL A 15 4.02 -2.14 1.98
N SER A 16 3.76 -3.21 2.73
CA SER A 16 2.51 -3.96 2.63
C SER A 16 1.29 -3.10 2.91
N ILE A 17 1.33 -2.29 3.96
CA ILE A 17 0.23 -1.41 4.35
C ILE A 17 0.03 -0.30 3.32
N ILE A 18 1.11 0.35 2.89
CA ILE A 18 1.07 1.39 1.87
C ILE A 18 0.55 0.84 0.53
N ALA A 19 0.87 -0.41 0.17
CA ALA A 19 0.31 -1.04 -1.02
C ALA A 19 -1.21 -1.22 -0.94
N GLN A 20 -1.75 -1.58 0.23
CA GLN A 20 -3.20 -1.64 0.44
C GLN A 20 -3.84 -0.26 0.32
N GLY A 21 -3.17 0.78 0.82
CA GLY A 21 -3.58 2.17 0.63
C GLY A 21 -3.55 2.61 -0.84
N GLY A 22 -2.55 2.15 -1.59
CA GLY A 22 -2.46 2.36 -3.04
C GLY A 22 -3.62 1.71 -3.79
N ALA A 23 -3.97 0.48 -3.45
CA ALA A 23 -5.14 -0.18 -4.02
C ALA A 23 -6.46 0.55 -3.70
N CYS A 24 -6.57 1.10 -2.49
CA CYS A 24 -7.69 1.92 -2.07
C CYS A 24 -7.84 3.18 -2.96
N ILE A 25 -6.73 3.86 -3.26
CA ILE A 25 -6.70 5.00 -4.18
C ILE A 25 -6.98 4.58 -5.63
N GLY A 26 -6.49 3.42 -6.07
CA GLY A 26 -6.82 2.85 -7.37
C GLY A 26 -8.32 2.65 -7.55
N MET A 27 -9.00 2.10 -6.53
CA MET A 27 -10.45 1.96 -6.51
C MET A 27 -11.18 3.30 -6.39
N TYR A 28 -10.65 4.26 -5.63
CA TYR A 28 -11.17 5.63 -5.58
C TYR A 28 -11.21 6.30 -6.95
N LEU A 29 -10.17 6.11 -7.77
CA LEU A 29 -10.08 6.67 -9.12
C LEU A 29 -11.09 6.03 -10.09
N LEU A 30 -11.39 4.75 -9.91
CA LEU A 30 -12.41 4.04 -10.69
C LEU A 30 -13.83 4.32 -10.21
N ALA A 31 -14.02 4.67 -8.94
CA ALA A 31 -15.33 4.94 -8.39
C ALA A 31 -15.99 6.17 -9.03
N LYS A 32 -17.25 6.00 -9.42
CA LYS A 32 -18.07 7.07 -10.02
C LYS A 32 -18.09 8.32 -9.13
N LYS A 33 -18.06 9.51 -9.75
CA LYS A 33 -18.18 10.77 -9.02
C LYS A 33 -19.47 10.79 -8.19
N ARG A 34 -19.36 11.15 -6.89
CA ARG A 34 -20.45 11.16 -5.90
C ARG A 34 -21.05 9.78 -5.55
N SER A 35 -20.32 8.69 -5.75
CA SER A 35 -20.73 7.38 -5.23
C SER A 35 -20.29 7.20 -3.77
N LYS A 36 -21.06 6.42 -3.01
CA LYS A 36 -20.67 5.99 -1.65
C LYS A 36 -19.32 5.26 -1.65
N ASP A 37 -19.00 4.52 -2.71
CA ASP A 37 -17.74 3.80 -2.82
C ASP A 37 -16.52 4.72 -2.86
N ARG A 38 -16.67 5.89 -3.50
CA ARG A 38 -15.61 6.90 -3.58
C ARG A 38 -15.34 7.51 -2.20
N GLU A 39 -16.39 7.78 -1.43
CA GLU A 39 -16.26 8.28 -0.05
C GLU A 39 -15.63 7.23 0.87
N ILE A 40 -16.08 5.98 0.78
CA ILE A 40 -15.54 4.85 1.55
C ILE A 40 -14.06 4.63 1.22
N ALA A 41 -13.68 4.69 -0.06
CA ALA A 41 -12.29 4.54 -0.47
C ALA A 41 -11.40 5.65 0.11
N MET A 42 -11.83 6.91 0.01
CA MET A 42 -11.05 8.01 0.59
C MET A 42 -10.98 7.93 2.12
N SER A 43 -12.09 7.61 2.79
CA SER A 43 -12.13 7.46 4.25
C SER A 43 -11.31 6.27 4.75
N SER A 44 -11.21 5.19 3.97
CA SER A 44 -10.43 3.99 4.31
C SER A 44 -8.94 4.16 4.03
N PHE A 45 -8.55 5.08 3.13
CA PHE A 45 -7.14 5.37 2.84
C PHE A 45 -6.43 6.05 4.00
N PHE A 46 -7.06 7.02 4.67
CA PHE A 46 -6.42 7.78 5.76
C PHE A 46 -5.92 6.88 6.92
N PRO A 47 -6.72 5.95 7.47
CA PRO A 47 -6.26 5.01 8.49
C PRO A 47 -5.04 4.18 8.05
N THR A 48 -4.97 3.82 6.77
CA THR A 48 -3.88 2.99 6.23
C THR A 48 -2.55 3.72 6.21
N LEU A 49 -2.55 5.05 6.06
CA LEU A 49 -1.32 5.85 6.21
C LEU A 49 -0.72 5.79 7.62
N PHE A 50 -1.55 5.49 8.63
CA PHE A 50 -1.16 5.35 10.03
C PHE A 50 -1.05 3.88 10.48
N GLY A 51 -0.96 2.93 9.54
CA GLY A 51 -0.77 1.52 9.89
C GLY A 51 -2.06 0.69 10.01
N VAL A 52 -3.23 1.30 9.89
CA VAL A 52 -4.54 0.61 10.04
C VAL A 52 -5.05 0.18 8.67
N SER A 53 -4.91 -1.12 8.37
CA SER A 53 -5.18 -1.67 7.02
C SER A 53 -6.55 -2.33 6.88
N GLU A 54 -7.22 -2.60 7.99
CA GLU A 54 -8.53 -3.25 8.07
C GLU A 54 -9.60 -2.55 7.20
N PRO A 55 -9.83 -1.22 7.31
CA PRO A 55 -10.83 -0.57 6.47
C PRO A 55 -10.45 -0.61 4.99
N ALA A 56 -9.18 -0.46 4.62
CA ALA A 56 -8.75 -0.53 3.22
C ALA A 56 -8.93 -1.94 2.63
N ILE A 57 -8.56 -2.98 3.37
CA ILE A 57 -8.68 -4.36 2.91
C ILE A 57 -10.16 -4.72 2.75
N PHE A 58 -10.96 -4.58 3.81
CA PHE A 58 -12.32 -5.10 3.87
C PHE A 58 -13.36 -4.18 3.22
N ALA A 59 -13.26 -2.86 3.40
CA ALA A 59 -14.26 -1.93 2.88
C ALA A 59 -14.04 -1.55 1.41
N VAL A 60 -12.85 -1.84 0.85
CA VAL A 60 -12.47 -1.41 -0.50
C VAL A 60 -11.84 -2.54 -1.30
N ASN A 61 -10.71 -3.10 -0.86
CA ASN A 61 -9.87 -3.95 -1.71
C ASN A 61 -10.47 -5.34 -2.00
N ILE A 62 -11.34 -5.86 -1.13
CA ILE A 62 -12.07 -7.12 -1.35
C ILE A 62 -13.60 -6.96 -1.41
N LYS A 63 -14.11 -5.72 -1.25
CA LYS A 63 -15.55 -5.45 -1.16
C LYS A 63 -16.32 -5.99 -2.37
N ASP A 64 -15.87 -5.62 -3.57
CA ASP A 64 -16.56 -5.93 -4.82
C ASP A 64 -15.84 -7.03 -5.63
N SER A 65 -14.54 -7.23 -5.43
CA SER A 65 -13.71 -8.19 -6.15
C SER A 65 -12.41 -8.42 -5.39
N MET A 66 -11.81 -9.60 -5.46
CA MET A 66 -10.47 -9.86 -4.88
C MET A 66 -9.32 -9.27 -5.71
N ILE A 67 -9.61 -8.72 -6.90
CA ILE A 67 -8.62 -8.19 -7.85
C ILE A 67 -7.80 -7.04 -7.23
N PRO A 68 -8.38 -5.99 -6.62
CA PRO A 68 -7.61 -4.89 -6.03
C PRO A 68 -6.68 -5.37 -4.91
N PHE A 69 -7.10 -6.36 -4.13
CA PHE A 69 -6.26 -6.99 -3.11
C PHE A 69 -5.07 -7.76 -3.71
N ILE A 70 -5.27 -8.50 -4.81
CA ILE A 70 -4.17 -9.18 -5.51
C ILE A 70 -3.20 -8.15 -6.13
N CYS A 71 -3.73 -7.05 -6.69
CA CYS A 71 -2.92 -5.92 -7.16
C CYS A 71 -2.12 -5.27 -6.02
N ALA A 72 -2.68 -5.17 -4.82
CA ALA A 72 -1.98 -4.68 -3.63
C ALA A 72 -0.83 -5.63 -3.22
N ILE A 73 -1.08 -6.94 -3.17
CA ILE A 73 -0.06 -7.94 -2.80
C ILE A 73 1.11 -7.92 -3.78
N THR A 74 0.82 -7.83 -5.08
CA THR A 74 1.87 -7.77 -6.12
C THR A 74 2.68 -6.48 -6.00
N GLY A 75 2.04 -5.33 -5.74
CA GLY A 75 2.74 -4.09 -5.44
C GLY A 75 3.58 -4.16 -4.16
N ALA A 76 3.06 -4.78 -3.10
CA ALA A 76 3.79 -5.01 -1.85
C ALA A 76 5.02 -5.91 -2.06
N GLY A 77 4.91 -6.96 -2.86
CA GLY A 77 6.03 -7.85 -3.19
C GLY A 77 7.16 -7.10 -3.91
N ILE A 78 6.82 -6.28 -4.91
CA ILE A 78 7.81 -5.48 -5.65
C ILE A 78 8.42 -4.40 -4.77
N GLY A 79 7.61 -3.67 -4.00
CA GLY A 79 8.10 -2.66 -3.07
C GLY A 79 8.98 -3.27 -1.96
N GLY A 80 8.66 -4.49 -1.50
CA GLY A 80 9.46 -5.23 -0.54
C GLY A 80 10.79 -5.71 -1.13
N ALA A 81 10.81 -6.12 -2.40
CA ALA A 81 12.04 -6.42 -3.11
C ALA A 81 12.95 -5.19 -3.22
N VAL A 82 12.37 -4.01 -3.53
CA VAL A 82 13.11 -2.73 -3.54
C VAL A 82 13.68 -2.40 -2.16
N MET A 83 12.91 -2.57 -1.09
CA MET A 83 13.41 -2.39 0.29
C MET A 83 14.59 -3.29 0.60
N LYS A 84 14.54 -4.55 0.14
CA LYS A 84 15.62 -5.51 0.35
C LYS A 84 16.87 -5.17 -0.46
N LEU A 85 16.71 -4.74 -1.72
CA LEU A 85 17.83 -4.35 -2.59
C LEU A 85 18.56 -3.10 -2.08
N LEU A 86 17.84 -2.18 -1.47
CA LEU A 86 18.39 -0.94 -0.90
C LEU A 86 18.80 -1.08 0.58
N ASP A 87 18.82 -2.30 1.12
CA ASP A 87 19.13 -2.63 2.51
C ASP A 87 18.42 -1.73 3.53
N VAL A 88 17.15 -1.44 3.27
CA VAL A 88 16.36 -0.54 4.13
C VAL A 88 16.11 -1.19 5.47
N LYS A 89 16.43 -0.46 6.53
CA LYS A 89 16.39 -0.95 7.91
C LYS A 89 15.87 0.11 8.86
N ALA A 90 15.11 -0.34 9.86
CA ALA A 90 14.56 0.50 10.90
C ALA A 90 15.39 0.41 12.19
N ILE A 91 15.51 1.51 12.93
CA ILE A 91 16.20 1.60 14.23
C ILE A 91 15.29 1.16 15.40
N GLY A 92 14.03 0.81 15.14
CA GLY A 92 13.08 0.40 16.16
C GLY A 92 11.75 -0.11 15.61
N PHE A 93 10.72 -0.07 16.45
CA PHE A 93 9.35 -0.48 16.14
C PHE A 93 8.40 0.69 16.42
N ALA A 94 7.57 1.10 15.45
CA ALA A 94 6.41 1.95 15.70
C ALA A 94 5.32 1.79 14.65
N LEU A 95 4.48 2.81 14.46
CA LEU A 95 3.49 2.82 13.40
C LEU A 95 4.17 2.72 12.03
N THR A 96 3.61 1.89 11.19
CA THR A 96 4.00 1.64 9.81
C THR A 96 3.30 2.64 8.87
N GLY A 97 3.84 2.83 7.67
CA GLY A 97 3.36 3.84 6.72
C GLY A 97 4.09 5.17 6.89
N LEU A 98 3.35 6.26 7.07
CA LEU A 98 3.92 7.60 7.24
C LEU A 98 4.78 7.72 8.51
N PRO A 99 4.33 7.21 9.67
CA PRO A 99 5.12 7.27 10.90
C PRO A 99 6.38 6.40 10.85
N GLY A 100 6.46 5.42 9.96
CA GLY A 100 7.66 4.62 9.78
C GLY A 100 8.84 5.42 9.25
N LEU A 101 8.60 6.57 8.60
CA LEU A 101 9.65 7.50 8.14
C LEU A 101 10.53 8.02 9.29
N THR A 102 9.98 8.14 10.51
CA THR A 102 10.74 8.68 11.66
C THR A 102 11.65 7.64 12.32
N ILE A 103 11.48 6.35 11.98
CA ILE A 103 12.22 5.22 12.58
C ILE A 103 13.11 4.51 11.57
N VAL A 104 13.04 4.88 10.30
CA VAL A 104 14.00 4.37 9.31
C VAL A 104 15.37 4.98 9.58
N TYR A 105 16.41 4.16 9.44
CA TYR A 105 17.79 4.63 9.56
C TYR A 105 18.06 5.74 8.51
N PRO A 106 18.45 6.96 8.89
CA PRO A 106 18.42 8.13 7.99
C PRO A 106 19.15 7.97 6.65
N PRO A 107 20.31 7.29 6.57
CA PRO A 107 20.98 7.03 5.30
C PRO A 107 20.20 6.21 4.28
N VAL A 108 19.26 5.35 4.73
CA VAL A 108 18.42 4.51 3.85
C VAL A 108 16.98 5.03 3.72
N LEU A 109 16.71 6.23 4.25
CA LEU A 109 15.40 6.87 4.20
C LEU A 109 14.90 7.09 2.76
N ALA A 110 15.80 7.47 1.84
CA ALA A 110 15.46 7.61 0.43
C ALA A 110 14.96 6.29 -0.17
N GLY A 111 15.62 5.17 0.16
CA GLY A 111 15.18 3.84 -0.27
C GLY A 111 13.83 3.44 0.31
N TYR A 112 13.56 3.82 1.57
CA TYR A 112 12.25 3.63 2.17
C TYR A 112 11.14 4.43 1.47
N ILE A 113 11.41 5.68 1.09
CA ILE A 113 10.44 6.49 0.36
C ILE A 113 10.19 5.87 -1.01
N ILE A 114 11.24 5.52 -1.74
CA ILE A 114 11.14 4.93 -3.08
C ILE A 114 10.36 3.60 -3.04
N GLY A 115 10.68 2.71 -2.10
CA GLY A 115 10.00 1.42 -2.01
C GLY A 115 8.53 1.53 -1.59
N ASN A 116 8.18 2.44 -0.67
CA ASN A 116 6.77 2.72 -0.34
C ASN A 116 6.03 3.38 -1.51
N LEU A 117 6.69 4.30 -2.23
CA LEU A 117 6.10 4.96 -3.40
C LEU A 117 5.86 3.97 -4.55
N ALA A 118 6.79 3.03 -4.78
CA ALA A 118 6.62 1.94 -5.74
C ALA A 118 5.47 1.02 -5.33
N ALA A 119 5.41 0.64 -4.05
CA ALA A 119 4.34 -0.19 -3.49
C ALA A 119 2.97 0.49 -3.56
N PHE A 120 2.92 1.82 -3.47
CA PHE A 120 1.69 2.61 -3.63
C PHE A 120 1.27 2.74 -5.10
N ALA A 121 2.22 3.03 -5.99
CA ALA A 121 1.94 3.33 -7.40
C ALA A 121 1.59 2.07 -8.22
N LEU A 122 2.25 0.93 -7.97
CA LEU A 122 2.05 -0.30 -8.73
C LEU A 122 0.62 -0.85 -8.65
N PRO A 123 -0.01 -0.97 -7.47
CA PRO A 123 -1.39 -1.40 -7.35
C PRO A 123 -2.36 -0.47 -8.09
N ILE A 124 -2.12 0.85 -8.06
CA ILE A 124 -2.94 1.84 -8.78
C ILE A 124 -2.89 1.56 -10.28
N VAL A 125 -1.69 1.41 -10.83
CA VAL A 125 -1.51 1.12 -12.26
C VAL A 125 -2.17 -0.21 -12.64
N PHE A 126 -1.94 -1.28 -11.87
CA PHE A 126 -2.54 -2.59 -12.13
C PHE A 126 -4.07 -2.57 -12.07
N ILE A 127 -4.65 -1.89 -11.08
CA ILE A 127 -6.11 -1.75 -10.95
C ILE A 127 -6.69 -0.99 -12.14
N LEU A 128 -6.07 0.11 -12.56
CA LEU A 128 -6.50 0.88 -13.74
C LEU A 128 -6.42 0.05 -15.03
N VAL A 129 -5.36 -0.75 -15.19
CA VAL A 129 -5.20 -1.66 -16.35
C VAL A 129 -6.26 -2.77 -16.32
N CYS A 130 -6.47 -3.42 -15.17
CA CYS A 130 -7.48 -4.46 -15.02
C CYS A 130 -8.91 -3.92 -15.25
N ALA A 131 -9.17 -2.66 -14.89
CA ALA A 131 -10.45 -2.01 -15.14
C ALA A 131 -10.68 -1.74 -16.63
N LYS A 132 -9.65 -1.25 -17.35
CA LYS A 132 -9.70 -1.10 -18.82
C LYS A 132 -9.90 -2.44 -19.53
N ALA A 133 -9.34 -3.52 -19.01
CA ALA A 133 -9.52 -4.86 -19.53
C ALA A 133 -10.89 -5.48 -19.21
N GLY A 134 -11.80 -4.76 -18.52
CA GLY A 134 -13.13 -5.25 -18.16
C GLY A 134 -13.12 -6.38 -17.12
N LYS A 135 -11.99 -6.62 -16.44
CA LYS A 135 -11.84 -7.71 -15.47
C LYS A 135 -12.34 -7.36 -14.07
N LEU A 136 -12.51 -6.08 -13.75
CA LEU A 136 -13.16 -5.67 -12.50
C LEU A 136 -14.69 -5.79 -12.66
N GLY A 137 -15.31 -6.59 -11.82
CA GLY A 137 -16.74 -6.86 -11.84
C GLY A 137 -17.57 -5.57 -11.87
N ASN A 138 -18.24 -5.35 -13.01
CA ASN A 138 -19.39 -4.47 -13.21
C ASN A 138 -19.33 -3.02 -12.70
N LYS A 139 -18.13 -2.42 -12.62
CA LYS A 139 -17.98 -0.96 -12.48
C LYS A 139 -17.09 -0.43 -13.60
N GLN A 140 -17.62 -0.48 -14.82
CA GLN A 140 -17.17 0.43 -15.88
C GLN A 140 -17.61 1.86 -15.52
N PRO A 141 -16.78 2.88 -15.83
CA PRO A 141 -17.04 4.28 -15.46
C PRO A 141 -18.35 4.84 -15.99
#